data_AF-A0A843GHM1-F1
#
_entry.id   AF-A0A843GHM1-F1
#
_cell.length_a   1.000
_cell.length_b   1.000
_cell.length_c   1.000
_cell.angle_alpha   90.00
_cell.angle_beta   90.00
_cell.angle_gamma   90.00
#
_symmetry.space_group_name_H-M   'P 1'
#
loop_
_entity.id
_entity.type
_entity.pdbx_description
1 polymer ?
#
loop_
_entity_poly.entity_id
_entity_poly.type
_entity_poly.pdbx_seq_one_letter_code
_entity_poly.pdbx_strand_id
1 'polypeptide(L)'
;MNYRRIYIQLVNRAIKENRQKHNGIYYEKHHIFPKSIYPQYTNNKHNFVLLTAREHFIAHLLCYKIWPCKEMACAMWCFLSLNTNNRNFKVSSKVYEQIRNEFNTSVFTEERRKLHSESLKTVWKNRTEEERKEIGEKLSKTFNRPDIKHKKSIATSNALKNNNDYYNKCCETLRKNIQENKDKPEWREKIRQTNLKTWSDPKKIEEQRKLSQQKYKEKVSAGWNPWENRYKPIRCINNGMEFKTIEEAKKWAVQASKIVEVLHGHRETAGKDPITGEKLKWEYVNKN
;
A
#
# COMPACT_ATOMS: atom_id res chain seq x y z
N MET A 1 1.22 40.67 17.86
CA MET A 1 -0.25 40.64 18.07
C MET A 1 -0.55 39.96 19.41
N ASN A 2 -1.48 40.50 20.21
CA ASN A 2 -1.79 39.93 21.53
C ASN A 2 -2.86 38.83 21.42
N TYR A 3 -2.41 37.59 21.21
CA TYR A 3 -3.29 36.43 21.01
C TYR A 3 -4.17 36.14 22.22
N ARG A 4 -3.64 36.31 23.43
CA ARG A 4 -4.39 36.11 24.68
C ARG A 4 -5.58 37.05 24.78
N ARG A 5 -5.38 38.34 24.45
CA ARG A 5 -6.47 39.33 24.44
C ARG A 5 -7.58 38.94 23.46
N ILE A 6 -7.22 38.54 22.24
CA ILE A 6 -8.18 38.15 21.20
C ILE A 6 -8.96 36.90 21.63
N TYR A 7 -8.28 35.91 22.22
CA TYR A 7 -8.91 34.70 22.73
C TYR A 7 -9.94 35.02 23.83
N ILE A 8 -9.54 35.83 24.81
CA ILE A 8 -10.43 36.25 25.91
C ILE A 8 -11.63 37.02 25.35
N GLN A 9 -11.43 37.90 24.36
CA GLN A 9 -12.53 38.63 23.72
C GLN A 9 -13.51 37.69 23.02
N LEU A 10 -13.01 36.68 22.29
CA LEU A 10 -13.83 35.68 21.61
C LEU A 10 -14.66 34.85 22.61
N VAL A 11 -14.03 34.38 23.71
CA VAL A 11 -14.70 33.64 24.78
C VAL A 11 -15.74 34.51 25.49
N ASN A 12 -15.37 35.73 25.89
CA ASN A 12 -16.28 36.64 26.59
C ASN A 12 -17.50 37.00 25.74
N ARG A 13 -17.32 37.18 24.42
CA ARG A 13 -18.44 37.39 23.50
C ARG A 13 -19.40 36.19 23.51
N ALA A 14 -18.88 34.98 23.35
CA ALA A 14 -19.71 33.77 23.33
C ALA A 14 -20.44 33.53 24.67
N ILE A 15 -19.83 33.89 25.80
CA ILE A 15 -20.47 33.86 27.12
C ILE A 15 -21.60 34.91 27.20
N LYS A 16 -21.34 36.16 26.77
CA LYS A 16 -22.33 37.25 26.80
C LYS A 16 -23.55 36.98 25.92
N GLU A 17 -23.36 36.28 24.80
CA GLU A 17 -24.44 35.88 23.90
C GLU A 17 -25.33 34.76 24.48
N ASN A 18 -25.00 34.22 25.67
CA ASN A 18 -25.74 33.17 26.37
C ASN A 18 -26.18 32.02 25.45
N ARG A 19 -25.25 31.57 24.60
CA ARG A 19 -25.53 30.60 23.54
C ARG A 19 -26.04 29.29 24.12
N GLN A 20 -27.02 28.71 23.45
CA GLN A 20 -27.62 27.43 23.82
C GLN A 20 -27.78 26.57 22.57
N LYS A 21 -27.73 25.25 22.74
CA LYS A 21 -27.96 24.29 21.66
C LYS A 21 -29.46 24.14 21.42
N HIS A 22 -30.07 25.08 20.69
CA HIS A 22 -31.46 25.00 20.27
C HIS A 22 -31.62 25.36 18.78
N ASN A 23 -32.81 25.06 18.23
CA ASN A 23 -33.27 25.50 16.90
C ASN A 23 -32.31 25.18 15.73
N GLY A 24 -31.68 24.01 15.73
CA GLY A 24 -30.84 23.56 14.61
C GLY A 24 -29.50 24.31 14.47
N ILE A 25 -29.12 25.18 15.41
CA ILE A 25 -27.84 25.89 15.37
C ILE A 25 -26.73 24.98 15.93
N TYR A 26 -25.69 24.78 15.12
CA TYR A 26 -24.56 23.92 15.47
C TYR A 26 -23.50 24.67 16.29
N TYR A 27 -23.32 24.25 17.55
CA TYR A 27 -22.25 24.71 18.43
C TYR A 27 -21.40 23.56 18.96
N GLU A 28 -20.11 23.82 19.03
CA GLU A 28 -19.09 22.93 19.58
C GLU A 28 -18.73 23.37 20.99
N LYS A 29 -18.64 22.39 21.90
CA LYS A 29 -18.25 22.64 23.30
C LYS A 29 -16.73 22.77 23.35
N HIS A 30 -16.23 23.93 23.76
CA HIS A 30 -14.81 24.23 23.86
C HIS A 30 -14.39 24.39 25.32
N HIS A 31 -13.18 23.95 25.68
CA HIS A 31 -12.59 24.20 27.00
C HIS A 31 -11.87 25.56 26.99
N ILE A 32 -12.22 26.47 27.90
CA ILE A 32 -11.58 27.80 28.01
C ILE A 32 -10.11 27.64 28.43
N PHE A 33 -9.86 26.77 29.41
CA PHE A 33 -8.55 26.27 29.80
C PHE A 33 -8.39 24.87 29.23
N PRO A 34 -7.45 24.67 28.27
CA PRO A 34 -7.27 23.37 27.64
C PRO A 34 -6.95 22.27 28.66
N LYS A 35 -7.71 21.17 28.63
CA LYS A 35 -7.55 20.01 29.53
C LYS A 35 -6.10 19.50 29.62
N SER A 36 -5.39 19.52 28.51
CA SER A 36 -4.01 19.02 28.42
C SER A 36 -2.99 19.87 29.17
N ILE A 37 -3.30 21.14 29.43
CA ILE A 37 -2.42 22.08 30.16
C ILE A 37 -2.95 22.27 31.58
N TYR A 38 -4.27 22.36 31.73
CA TYR A 38 -4.94 22.62 33.01
C TYR A 38 -5.94 21.50 33.35
N PRO A 39 -5.46 20.29 33.64
CA PRO A 39 -6.32 19.14 33.90
C PRO A 39 -7.26 19.36 35.10
N GLN A 40 -6.86 20.16 36.08
CA GLN A 40 -7.65 20.49 37.28
C GLN A 40 -8.97 21.20 36.97
N TYR A 41 -9.08 21.89 35.83
CA TYR A 41 -10.31 22.60 35.42
C TYR A 41 -11.18 21.81 34.46
N THR A 42 -10.80 20.57 34.11
CA THR A 42 -11.48 19.76 33.08
C THR A 42 -12.97 19.57 33.37
N ASN A 43 -13.31 19.33 34.63
CA ASN A 43 -14.70 19.00 35.01
C ASN A 43 -15.50 20.22 35.48
N ASN A 44 -14.90 21.41 35.46
CA ASN A 44 -15.58 22.62 35.92
C ASN A 44 -16.57 23.11 34.87
N LYS A 45 -17.84 23.26 35.25
CA LYS A 45 -18.90 23.74 34.35
C LYS A 45 -18.57 25.10 33.72
N HIS A 46 -17.89 25.97 34.47
CA HIS A 46 -17.47 27.30 34.02
C HIS A 46 -16.26 27.28 33.06
N ASN A 47 -15.58 26.14 32.90
CA ASN A 47 -14.47 26.00 31.96
C ASN A 47 -14.94 25.69 30.53
N PHE A 48 -16.24 25.79 30.26
CA PHE A 48 -16.82 25.46 28.97
C PHE A 48 -17.52 26.65 28.34
N VAL A 49 -17.37 26.76 27.03
CA VAL A 49 -18.08 27.76 26.21
C VAL A 49 -18.55 27.12 24.91
N LEU A 50 -19.69 27.58 24.40
CA LEU A 50 -20.24 27.13 23.11
C LEU A 50 -19.76 28.05 21.98
N LEU A 51 -18.97 27.48 21.07
CA LEU A 51 -18.42 28.18 19.92
C LEU A 51 -19.01 27.63 18.63
N THR A 52 -19.16 28.47 17.60
CA THR A 52 -19.41 27.97 16.25
C THR A 52 -18.19 27.18 15.76
N ALA A 53 -18.34 26.32 14.76
CA ALA A 53 -17.22 25.54 14.22
C ALA A 53 -16.03 26.44 13.78
N ARG A 54 -16.33 27.62 13.21
CA ARG A 54 -15.31 28.60 12.83
C ARG A 54 -14.61 29.20 14.04
N GLU A 55 -15.35 29.61 15.05
CA GLU A 55 -14.78 30.16 16.28
C GLU A 55 -13.99 29.12 17.05
N HIS A 56 -14.41 27.85 17.05
CA HIS A 56 -13.70 26.77 17.71
C HIS A 56 -12.34 26.51 17.06
N PHE A 57 -12.29 26.53 15.72
CA PHE A 57 -11.03 26.50 14.97
C PHE A 57 -10.12 27.69 15.34
N ILE A 58 -10.65 28.91 15.34
CA ILE A 58 -9.89 30.12 15.70
C ILE A 58 -9.39 30.04 17.15
N ALA A 59 -10.23 29.56 18.07
CA ALA A 59 -9.90 29.36 19.47
C ALA A 59 -8.71 28.39 19.62
N HIS A 60 -8.75 27.24 18.94
CA HIS A 60 -7.61 26.30 18.95
C HIS A 60 -6.34 26.88 18.32
N LEU A 61 -6.46 27.67 17.25
CA LEU A 61 -5.31 28.36 16.66
C LEU A 61 -4.71 29.39 17.62
N LEU A 62 -5.55 30.16 18.32
CA LEU A 62 -5.12 31.12 19.33
C LEU A 62 -4.50 30.42 20.54
N CYS A 63 -5.11 29.36 21.05
CA CYS A 63 -4.56 28.53 22.13
C CYS A 63 -3.17 28.00 21.77
N TYR A 64 -2.98 27.53 20.54
CA TYR A 64 -1.68 27.10 20.05
C TYR A 64 -0.64 28.24 20.00
N LYS A 65 -1.05 29.47 19.65
CA LYS A 65 -0.17 30.64 19.67
C LYS A 65 0.13 31.17 21.08
N ILE A 66 -0.76 30.94 22.04
CA ILE A 66 -0.59 31.33 23.45
C ILE A 66 0.28 30.30 24.19
N TRP A 67 -0.01 29.01 23.97
CA TRP A 67 0.67 27.87 24.57
C TRP A 67 1.25 26.98 23.45
N PRO A 68 2.45 27.31 22.94
CA PRO A 68 3.10 26.52 21.89
C PRO A 68 3.67 25.22 22.49
N CYS A 69 2.78 24.28 22.76
CA CYS A 69 3.11 22.96 23.29
C CYS A 69 2.59 21.85 22.37
N LYS A 70 3.12 20.64 22.57
CA LYS A 70 2.79 19.47 21.76
C LYS A 70 1.31 19.13 21.76
N GLU A 71 0.63 19.33 22.88
CA GLU A 71 -0.77 19.01 23.03
C GLU A 71 -1.64 19.98 22.22
N MET A 72 -1.26 21.26 22.16
CA MET A 72 -1.96 22.24 21.31
C MET A 72 -1.63 22.05 19.84
N ALA A 73 -0.39 21.70 19.49
CA ALA A 73 -0.03 21.31 18.13
C ALA A 73 -0.84 20.09 17.66
N CYS A 74 -1.00 19.09 18.52
CA CYS A 74 -1.84 17.90 18.27
C CYS A 74 -3.32 18.26 18.08
N ALA A 75 -3.90 19.04 18.99
CA ALA A 75 -5.27 19.49 18.86
C ALA A 75 -5.50 20.24 17.54
N MET A 76 -4.58 21.14 17.18
CA MET A 76 -4.64 21.88 15.93
C MET A 76 -4.46 20.98 14.71
N TRP A 77 -3.54 20.01 14.77
CA TRP A 77 -3.32 19.05 13.68
C TRP A 77 -4.55 18.19 13.39
N CYS A 78 -5.35 17.84 14.40
CA CYS A 78 -6.63 17.15 14.20
C CYS A 78 -7.59 17.96 13.31
N PHE A 79 -7.70 19.28 13.52
CA PHE A 79 -8.49 20.15 12.63
C PHE A 79 -7.94 20.19 11.21
N LEU A 80 -6.62 20.03 11.05
CA LEU A 80 -5.95 20.11 9.75
C LEU A 80 -5.93 18.78 8.98
N SER A 81 -5.93 17.65 9.67
CA SER A 81 -5.77 16.32 9.08
C SER A 81 -7.10 15.59 8.82
N LEU A 82 -8.16 15.95 9.54
CA LEU A 82 -9.48 15.38 9.34
C LEU A 82 -10.17 16.03 8.12
N ASN A 83 -10.43 15.19 7.11
CA ASN A 83 -11.26 15.41 5.91
C ASN A 83 -10.99 16.68 5.08
N THR A 84 -10.31 16.52 3.95
CA THR A 84 -9.88 17.59 3.05
C THR A 84 -10.95 18.07 2.07
N ASN A 85 -12.00 17.27 1.83
CA ASN A 85 -12.87 17.49 0.67
C ASN A 85 -13.98 18.53 0.90
N ASN A 86 -14.37 18.81 2.14
CA ASN A 86 -15.47 19.73 2.49
C ASN A 86 -15.06 20.80 3.52
N ARG A 87 -13.80 21.25 3.47
CA ARG A 87 -13.32 22.26 4.44
C ARG A 87 -13.66 23.67 3.99
N ASN A 88 -14.41 24.40 4.81
CA ASN A 88 -14.83 25.78 4.54
C ASN A 88 -13.83 26.86 5.01
N PHE A 89 -12.56 26.51 5.23
CA PHE A 89 -11.52 27.46 5.64
C PHE A 89 -10.17 27.14 4.98
N LYS A 90 -9.44 28.21 4.61
CA LYS A 90 -8.09 28.11 4.06
C LYS A 90 -7.06 28.34 5.15
N VAL A 91 -5.98 27.56 5.12
CA VAL A 91 -4.84 27.69 6.03
C VAL A 91 -3.61 28.01 5.19
N SER A 92 -2.82 29.00 5.60
CA SER A 92 -1.58 29.33 4.87
C SER A 92 -0.60 28.16 4.93
N SER A 93 0.17 27.98 3.85
CA SER A 93 1.21 26.94 3.76
C SER A 93 2.19 27.00 4.94
N LYS A 94 2.64 28.20 5.29
CA LYS A 94 3.56 28.44 6.42
C LYS A 94 2.99 27.98 7.76
N VAL A 95 1.72 28.29 8.05
CA VAL A 95 1.06 27.87 9.30
C VAL A 95 0.88 26.35 9.32
N TYR A 96 0.48 25.76 8.19
CA TYR A 96 0.33 24.32 8.06
C TYR A 96 1.64 23.58 8.30
N GLU A 97 2.73 24.02 7.66
CA GLU A 97 4.06 23.44 7.79
C GLU A 97 4.56 23.51 9.23
N GLN A 98 4.43 24.67 9.87
CA GLN A 98 4.83 24.85 11.27
C GLN A 98 4.12 23.83 12.17
N ILE A 99 2.78 23.75 12.09
CA ILE A 99 1.98 22.84 12.93
C ILE A 99 2.34 21.38 12.63
N ARG A 100 2.56 21.02 11.35
CA ARG A 100 2.96 19.68 10.94
C ARG A 100 4.30 19.27 11.56
N ASN A 101 5.29 20.16 11.51
CA ASN A 101 6.63 19.88 12.03
C ASN A 101 6.60 19.73 13.55
N GLU A 102 5.94 20.65 14.26
CA GLU A 102 5.80 20.58 15.72
C GLU A 102 5.01 19.34 16.17
N PHE A 103 3.96 18.97 15.43
CA PHE A 103 3.23 17.73 15.64
C PHE A 103 4.14 16.52 15.47
N ASN A 104 4.88 16.43 14.35
CA ASN A 104 5.71 15.28 14.07
C ASN A 104 6.83 15.09 15.09
N THR A 105 7.51 16.18 15.45
CA THR A 105 8.57 16.17 16.46
C THR A 105 8.06 15.73 17.81
N SER A 106 6.82 16.07 18.18
CA SER A 106 6.28 15.77 19.50
C SER A 106 5.52 14.45 19.61
N VAL A 107 4.88 13.99 18.53
CA VAL A 107 4.03 12.79 18.52
C VAL A 107 4.81 11.54 18.13
N PHE A 108 5.82 11.65 17.28
CA PHE A 108 6.58 10.52 16.76
C PHE A 108 8.02 10.48 17.30
N THR A 109 8.20 10.80 18.59
CA THR A 109 9.48 10.61 19.26
C THR A 109 9.85 9.12 19.33
N GLU A 110 11.15 8.83 19.29
CA GLU A 110 11.64 7.45 19.32
C GLU A 110 11.24 6.73 20.62
N GLU A 111 11.28 7.43 21.74
CA GLU A 111 10.80 6.96 23.04
C GLU A 111 9.33 6.54 22.98
N ARG A 112 8.46 7.37 22.39
CA ARG A 112 7.04 7.08 22.29
C ARG A 112 6.75 5.92 21.32
N ARG A 113 7.54 5.78 20.25
CA ARG A 113 7.46 4.60 19.35
C ARG A 113 7.81 3.32 20.10
N LYS A 114 8.86 3.35 20.93
CA LYS A 114 9.24 2.21 21.78
C LYS A 114 8.14 1.86 22.77
N LEU A 115 7.65 2.84 23.53
CA LEU A 115 6.53 2.65 24.48
C LEU A 115 5.28 2.10 23.79
N HIS A 116 4.92 2.62 22.60
CA HIS A 116 3.78 2.11 21.85
C HIS A 116 4.02 0.66 21.40
N SER A 117 5.20 0.34 20.88
CA SER A 117 5.57 -1.02 20.47
C SER A 117 5.52 -1.99 21.66
N GLU A 118 6.05 -1.60 22.81
CA GLU A 118 6.02 -2.40 24.04
C GLU A 118 4.61 -2.61 24.56
N SER A 119 3.79 -1.56 24.60
CA SER A 119 2.38 -1.63 24.97
C SER A 119 1.62 -2.62 24.08
N LEU A 120 1.84 -2.55 22.76
CA LEU A 120 1.25 -3.52 21.82
C LEU A 120 1.73 -4.94 22.10
N LYS A 121 3.03 -5.16 22.29
CA LYS A 121 3.57 -6.49 22.64
C LYS A 121 2.93 -7.06 23.90
N THR A 122 2.76 -6.25 24.94
CA THR A 122 2.11 -6.65 26.19
C THR A 122 0.64 -7.01 25.97
N VAL A 123 -0.09 -6.19 25.20
CA VAL A 123 -1.50 -6.48 24.83
C VAL A 123 -1.63 -7.80 24.07
N TRP A 124 -0.68 -8.13 23.18
CA TRP A 124 -0.71 -9.41 22.46
C TRP A 124 -0.23 -10.59 23.32
N LYS A 125 0.71 -10.36 24.25
CA LYS A 125 1.26 -11.38 25.14
C LYS A 125 0.22 -11.91 26.12
N ASN A 126 -0.65 -11.04 26.63
CA ASN A 126 -1.65 -11.38 27.64
C ASN A 126 -2.96 -11.97 27.07
N ARG A 127 -3.03 -12.20 25.75
CA ARG A 127 -4.21 -12.77 25.09
C ARG A 127 -4.09 -14.28 24.89
N THR A 128 -5.21 -14.98 25.02
CA THR A 128 -5.28 -16.40 24.69
C THR A 128 -5.23 -16.63 23.18
N GLU A 129 -5.00 -17.87 22.76
CA GLU A 129 -4.94 -18.22 21.34
C GLU A 129 -6.31 -18.05 20.66
N GLU A 130 -7.39 -18.31 21.40
CA GLU A 130 -8.77 -18.11 20.95
C GLU A 130 -9.07 -16.62 20.72
N GLU A 131 -8.68 -15.75 21.64
CA GLU A 131 -8.84 -14.29 21.48
C GLU A 131 -8.04 -13.76 20.29
N ARG A 132 -6.81 -14.25 20.09
CA ARG A 132 -5.98 -13.90 18.94
C ARG A 132 -6.64 -14.32 17.64
N LYS A 133 -7.20 -15.53 17.59
CA LYS A 133 -7.91 -16.05 16.43
C LYS A 133 -9.17 -15.23 16.13
N GLU A 134 -9.97 -14.90 17.14
CA GLU A 134 -11.17 -14.09 16.97
C GLU A 134 -10.85 -12.68 16.44
N ILE A 135 -9.81 -12.03 17.00
CA ILE A 135 -9.33 -10.74 16.51
C ILE A 135 -8.83 -10.87 15.06
N GLY A 136 -8.07 -11.92 14.75
CA GLY A 136 -7.59 -12.22 13.41
C GLY A 136 -8.73 -12.40 12.40
N GLU A 137 -9.79 -13.10 12.77
CA GLU A 137 -10.98 -13.29 11.95
C GLU A 137 -11.75 -11.97 11.73
N LYS A 138 -11.95 -11.17 12.79
CA LYS A 138 -12.59 -9.84 12.68
C LYS A 138 -11.79 -8.91 11.78
N LEU A 139 -10.46 -8.89 11.92
CA LEU A 139 -9.57 -8.11 11.06
C LEU A 139 -9.63 -8.61 9.62
N SER A 140 -9.55 -9.92 9.40
CA SER A 140 -9.64 -10.53 8.06
C SER A 140 -10.95 -10.16 7.37
N LYS A 141 -12.09 -10.26 8.06
CA LYS A 141 -13.40 -9.84 7.54
C LYS A 141 -13.41 -8.37 7.17
N THR A 142 -12.84 -7.51 8.01
CA THR A 142 -12.75 -6.06 7.76
C THR A 142 -11.87 -5.76 6.54
N PHE A 143 -10.69 -6.37 6.44
CA PHE A 143 -9.74 -6.13 5.35
C PHE A 143 -10.18 -6.72 4.01
N ASN A 144 -11.06 -7.73 4.02
CA ASN A 144 -11.63 -8.32 2.80
C ASN A 144 -12.86 -7.59 2.27
N ARG A 145 -13.36 -6.55 2.96
CA ARG A 145 -14.43 -5.70 2.44
C ARG A 145 -13.98 -5.06 1.12
N PRO A 146 -14.80 -5.07 0.04
CA PRO A 146 -14.36 -4.64 -1.29
C PRO A 146 -13.78 -3.22 -1.34
N ASP A 147 -14.42 -2.28 -0.63
CA ASP A 147 -14.03 -0.88 -0.54
C ASP A 147 -12.67 -0.68 0.15
N ILE A 148 -12.42 -1.44 1.22
CA ILE A 148 -11.15 -1.40 1.96
C ILE A 148 -10.05 -2.14 1.20
N LYS A 149 -10.37 -3.31 0.62
CA LYS A 149 -9.43 -4.13 -0.16
C LYS A 149 -8.89 -3.37 -1.36
N HIS A 150 -9.75 -2.65 -2.08
CA HIS A 150 -9.35 -1.83 -3.22
C HIS A 150 -8.47 -0.64 -2.79
N LYS A 151 -8.89 0.13 -1.76
CA LYS A 151 -8.10 1.25 -1.22
C LYS A 151 -6.72 0.80 -0.73
N LYS A 152 -6.63 -0.36 -0.07
CA LYS A 152 -5.37 -0.95 0.38
C LYS A 152 -4.48 -1.36 -0.79
N SER A 153 -5.05 -2.01 -1.81
CA SER A 153 -4.29 -2.40 -3.00
C SER A 153 -3.67 -1.19 -3.70
N ILE A 154 -4.42 -0.10 -3.84
CA ILE A 154 -3.92 1.17 -4.39
C ILE A 154 -2.84 1.77 -3.49
N ALA A 155 -3.07 1.87 -2.17
CA ALA A 155 -2.12 2.44 -1.23
C ALA A 155 -0.80 1.65 -1.20
N THR A 156 -0.87 0.31 -1.18
CA THR A 156 0.31 -0.55 -1.27
C THR A 156 1.02 -0.38 -2.61
N SER A 157 0.30 -0.40 -3.73
CA SER A 157 0.89 -0.19 -5.07
C SER A 157 1.62 1.15 -5.16
N ASN A 158 1.03 2.22 -4.62
CA ASN A 158 1.64 3.55 -4.59
C ASN A 158 2.85 3.61 -3.66
N ALA A 159 2.79 2.97 -2.48
CA ALA A 159 3.92 2.90 -1.56
C ALA A 159 5.10 2.10 -2.16
N LEU A 160 4.82 1.00 -2.86
CA LEU A 160 5.82 0.18 -3.54
C LEU A 160 6.45 0.92 -4.74
N LYS A 161 5.67 1.71 -5.48
CA LYS A 161 6.17 2.55 -6.57
C LYS A 161 7.07 3.69 -6.09
N ASN A 162 6.79 4.23 -4.89
CA ASN A 162 7.46 5.43 -4.38
C ASN A 162 8.60 5.15 -3.39
N ASN A 163 8.74 3.92 -2.86
CA ASN A 163 9.78 3.58 -1.89
C ASN A 163 10.38 2.19 -2.15
N ASN A 164 11.40 2.16 -3.00
CA ASN A 164 12.10 0.94 -3.44
C ASN A 164 12.73 0.17 -2.25
N ASP A 165 13.20 0.88 -1.22
CA ASP A 165 13.87 0.26 -0.07
C ASP A 165 12.91 -0.59 0.79
N TYR A 166 11.70 -0.08 1.05
CA TYR A 166 10.67 -0.85 1.76
C TYR A 166 10.21 -2.08 0.97
N TYR A 167 10.05 -1.94 -0.35
CA TYR A 167 9.73 -3.07 -1.24
C TYR A 167 10.80 -4.16 -1.16
N ASN A 168 12.07 -3.77 -1.30
CA ASN A 168 13.21 -4.69 -1.25
C ASN A 168 13.27 -5.42 0.09
N LYS A 169 13.11 -4.70 1.21
CA LYS A 169 13.11 -5.29 2.56
C LYS A 169 11.98 -6.29 2.79
N CYS A 170 10.78 -6.01 2.28
CA CYS A 170 9.67 -6.98 2.31
C CYS A 170 9.97 -8.22 1.45
N CYS A 171 10.52 -8.04 0.25
CA CYS A 171 10.89 -9.14 -0.63
C CYS A 171 12.01 -10.01 -0.03
N GLU A 172 13.02 -9.41 0.59
CA GLU A 172 14.10 -10.12 1.29
C GLU A 172 13.58 -10.96 2.45
N THR A 173 12.71 -10.39 3.28
CA THR A 173 12.09 -11.11 4.40
C THR A 173 11.30 -12.32 3.91
N LEU A 174 10.54 -12.16 2.82
CA LEU A 174 9.80 -13.25 2.20
C LEU A 174 10.74 -14.33 1.64
N ARG A 175 11.80 -13.95 0.92
CA ARG A 175 12.80 -14.88 0.39
C ARG A 175 13.47 -15.68 1.50
N LYS A 176 13.84 -15.02 2.60
CA LYS A 176 14.44 -15.66 3.77
C LYS A 176 13.48 -16.70 4.37
N ASN A 177 12.21 -16.34 4.58
CA ASN A 177 11.21 -17.27 5.09
C ASN A 177 11.02 -18.48 4.16
N ILE A 178 10.95 -18.25 2.84
CA ILE A 178 10.87 -19.34 1.86
C ILE A 178 12.09 -20.25 1.97
N GLN A 179 13.29 -19.68 1.98
CA GLN A 179 14.53 -20.45 2.06
C GLN A 179 14.63 -21.29 3.35
N GLU A 180 14.19 -20.75 4.48
CA GLU A 180 14.19 -21.42 5.78
C GLU A 180 13.15 -22.56 5.88
N ASN A 181 12.08 -22.50 5.10
CA ASN A 181 10.95 -23.43 5.21
C ASN A 181 10.76 -24.35 4.00
N LYS A 182 11.44 -24.10 2.87
CA LYS A 182 11.25 -24.84 1.61
C LYS A 182 11.47 -26.34 1.76
N ASP A 183 12.32 -26.78 2.69
CA ASP A 183 12.66 -28.19 2.86
C ASP A 183 11.79 -28.90 3.91
N LYS A 184 10.91 -28.17 4.60
CA LYS A 184 9.98 -28.74 5.57
C LYS A 184 8.81 -29.42 4.83
N PRO A 185 8.54 -30.72 5.07
CA PRO A 185 7.48 -31.46 4.39
C PRO A 185 6.09 -30.82 4.57
N GLU A 186 5.77 -30.40 5.79
CA GLU A 186 4.50 -29.74 6.11
C GLU A 186 4.31 -28.42 5.35
N TRP A 187 5.40 -27.66 5.17
CA TRP A 187 5.35 -26.40 4.42
C TRP A 187 5.12 -26.66 2.94
N ARG A 188 5.81 -27.66 2.36
CA ARG A 188 5.61 -28.09 0.97
C ARG A 188 4.17 -28.52 0.74
N GLU A 189 3.60 -29.32 1.63
CA GLU A 189 2.22 -29.79 1.52
C GLU A 189 1.22 -28.63 1.67
N LYS A 190 1.45 -27.71 2.62
CA LYS A 190 0.62 -26.50 2.79
C LYS A 190 0.61 -25.63 1.54
N ILE A 191 1.77 -25.41 0.91
CA ILE A 191 1.86 -24.66 -0.36
C ILE A 191 1.15 -25.41 -1.49
N ARG A 192 1.32 -26.74 -1.58
CA ARG A 192 0.63 -27.58 -2.57
C ARG A 192 -0.89 -27.46 -2.45
N GLN A 193 -1.43 -27.60 -1.24
CA GLN A 193 -2.86 -27.46 -0.95
C GLN A 193 -3.39 -26.06 -1.28
N THR A 194 -2.60 -25.02 -0.95
CA THR A 194 -2.96 -23.62 -1.27
C THR A 194 -2.99 -23.37 -2.78
N ASN A 195 -2.03 -23.92 -3.51
CA ASN A 195 -2.00 -23.86 -4.97
C ASN A 195 -3.19 -24.64 -5.55
N LEU A 196 -3.44 -25.89 -5.14
CA LEU A 196 -4.61 -26.65 -5.58
C LEU A 196 -5.91 -25.87 -5.41
N LYS A 197 -6.16 -25.27 -4.24
CA LYS A 197 -7.34 -24.43 -4.01
C LYS A 197 -7.41 -23.21 -4.93
N THR A 198 -6.27 -22.61 -5.24
CA THR A 198 -6.19 -21.41 -6.09
C THR A 198 -6.38 -21.73 -7.58
N TRP A 199 -5.85 -22.87 -8.03
CA TRP A 199 -5.86 -23.31 -9.41
C TRP A 199 -7.11 -24.11 -9.78
N SER A 200 -7.87 -24.58 -8.78
CA SER A 200 -9.17 -25.25 -8.97
C SER A 200 -10.37 -24.31 -8.82
N ASP A 201 -10.18 -23.04 -8.46
CA ASP A 201 -11.25 -22.05 -8.33
C ASP A 201 -11.73 -21.56 -9.71
N PRO A 202 -12.96 -21.89 -10.14
CA PRO A 202 -13.45 -21.55 -11.48
C PRO A 202 -13.46 -20.05 -11.77
N LYS A 203 -13.69 -19.22 -10.74
CA LYS A 203 -13.72 -17.75 -10.91
C LYS A 203 -12.33 -17.21 -11.21
N LYS A 204 -11.31 -17.70 -10.49
CA LYS A 204 -9.93 -17.30 -10.72
C LYS A 204 -9.39 -17.79 -12.05
N ILE A 205 -9.75 -19.01 -12.45
CA ILE A 205 -9.41 -19.54 -13.78
C ILE A 205 -9.98 -18.62 -14.87
N GLU A 206 -11.24 -18.23 -14.73
CA GLU A 206 -11.92 -17.35 -15.70
C GLU A 206 -11.31 -15.93 -15.72
N GLU A 207 -11.01 -15.35 -14.55
CA GLU A 207 -10.30 -14.07 -14.46
C GLU A 207 -8.92 -14.11 -15.14
N GLN A 208 -8.14 -15.18 -14.93
CA GLN A 208 -6.85 -15.36 -15.58
C GLN A 208 -6.99 -15.52 -17.10
N ARG A 209 -8.01 -16.26 -17.57
CA ARG A 209 -8.30 -16.40 -19.00
C ARG A 209 -8.61 -15.05 -19.63
N LYS A 210 -9.49 -14.26 -19.01
CA LYS A 210 -9.83 -12.90 -19.45
C LYS A 210 -8.61 -11.99 -19.52
N LEU A 211 -7.77 -12.01 -18.47
CA LEU A 211 -6.54 -11.22 -18.43
C LEU A 211 -5.54 -11.64 -19.52
N SER A 212 -5.39 -12.95 -19.75
CA SER A 212 -4.52 -13.49 -20.80
C SER A 212 -5.02 -13.09 -22.20
N GLN A 213 -6.33 -13.20 -22.45
CA GLN A 213 -6.96 -12.76 -23.69
C GLN A 213 -6.80 -11.25 -23.91
N GLN A 214 -6.97 -10.44 -22.86
CA GLN A 214 -6.77 -9.00 -22.92
C GLN A 214 -5.33 -8.67 -23.31
N LYS A 215 -4.33 -9.25 -22.62
CA LYS A 215 -2.91 -9.08 -22.96
C LYS A 215 -2.59 -9.50 -24.39
N TYR A 216 -3.20 -10.59 -24.86
CA TYR A 216 -3.05 -11.03 -26.25
C TYR A 216 -3.59 -9.99 -27.22
N LYS A 217 -4.81 -9.47 -26.99
CA LYS A 217 -5.40 -8.39 -27.80
C LYS A 217 -4.55 -7.13 -27.78
N GLU A 218 -4.07 -6.70 -26.61
CA GLU A 218 -3.18 -5.54 -26.47
C GLU A 218 -1.89 -5.71 -27.28
N LYS A 219 -1.26 -6.90 -27.23
CA LYS A 219 -0.08 -7.21 -28.03
C LYS A 219 -0.37 -7.14 -29.52
N VAL A 220 -1.46 -7.76 -29.98
CA VAL A 220 -1.85 -7.74 -31.40
C VAL A 220 -2.15 -6.33 -31.88
N SER A 221 -2.88 -5.53 -31.08
CA SER A 221 -3.14 -4.11 -31.38
C SER A 221 -1.85 -3.27 -31.39
N ALA A 222 -0.84 -3.65 -30.62
CA ALA A 222 0.50 -3.05 -30.64
C ALA A 222 1.38 -3.56 -31.81
N GLY A 223 0.82 -4.29 -32.77
CA GLY A 223 1.53 -4.77 -33.96
C GLY A 223 2.25 -6.10 -33.80
N TRP A 224 2.13 -6.78 -32.65
CA TRP A 224 2.71 -8.12 -32.48
C TRP A 224 1.92 -9.14 -33.30
N ASN A 225 2.57 -9.72 -34.32
CA ASN A 225 1.99 -10.79 -35.12
C ASN A 225 2.39 -12.18 -34.55
N PRO A 226 1.44 -12.98 -34.02
CA PRO A 226 1.72 -14.29 -33.43
C PRO A 226 2.24 -15.34 -34.42
N TRP A 227 2.15 -15.07 -35.71
CA TRP A 227 2.47 -15.98 -36.81
C TRP A 227 3.78 -15.62 -37.52
N GLU A 228 4.31 -14.42 -37.27
CA GLU A 228 5.46 -13.87 -37.97
C GLU A 228 6.71 -14.75 -37.85
N ASN A 229 6.87 -15.47 -36.73
CA ASN A 229 8.02 -16.34 -36.48
C ASN A 229 7.77 -17.83 -36.77
N ARG A 230 6.55 -18.24 -37.16
CA ARG A 230 6.26 -19.67 -37.44
C ARG A 230 6.74 -20.13 -38.82
N TYR A 231 6.87 -19.20 -39.77
CA TYR A 231 7.22 -19.48 -41.16
C TYR A 231 8.58 -18.90 -41.58
N LYS A 232 9.36 -18.38 -40.63
CA LYS A 232 10.71 -17.92 -40.92
C LYS A 232 11.64 -19.14 -41.03
N PRO A 233 12.37 -19.30 -42.15
CA PRO A 233 13.38 -20.34 -42.26
C PRO A 233 14.45 -20.14 -41.20
N ILE A 234 14.96 -21.25 -40.67
CA ILE A 234 16.00 -21.25 -39.64
C ILE A 234 17.15 -22.14 -40.06
N ARG A 235 18.36 -21.78 -39.64
CA ARG A 235 19.58 -22.54 -39.91
C ARG A 235 20.17 -23.06 -38.62
N CYS A 236 20.61 -24.31 -38.64
CA CYS A 236 21.46 -24.85 -37.60
C CYS A 236 22.91 -24.42 -37.86
N ILE A 237 23.51 -23.71 -36.90
CA ILE A 237 24.87 -23.15 -37.06
C ILE A 237 25.92 -24.28 -37.08
N ASN A 238 25.68 -25.36 -36.33
CA ASN A 238 26.65 -26.44 -36.17
C ASN A 238 26.94 -27.20 -37.48
N ASN A 239 25.91 -27.46 -38.28
CA ASN A 239 26.01 -28.31 -39.47
C ASN A 239 25.54 -27.61 -40.75
N GLY A 240 25.13 -26.35 -40.67
CA GLY A 240 24.68 -25.54 -41.81
C GLY A 240 23.31 -25.93 -42.38
N MET A 241 22.60 -26.89 -41.78
CA MET A 241 21.29 -27.32 -42.28
C MET A 241 20.23 -26.23 -42.14
N GLU A 242 19.49 -25.99 -43.22
CA GLU A 242 18.38 -25.05 -43.25
C GLU A 242 17.02 -25.77 -43.23
N PHE A 243 16.10 -25.25 -42.43
CA PHE A 243 14.74 -25.74 -42.30
C PHE A 243 13.77 -24.64 -42.67
N LYS A 244 12.67 -24.97 -43.36
CA LYS A 244 11.68 -23.98 -43.77
C LYS A 244 10.86 -23.48 -42.59
N THR A 245 10.72 -24.30 -41.55
CA THR A 245 9.99 -23.95 -40.32
C THR A 245 10.68 -24.50 -39.07
N ILE A 246 10.36 -23.89 -37.93
CA ILE A 246 10.81 -24.37 -36.61
C ILE A 246 10.30 -25.80 -36.34
N GLU A 247 9.13 -26.18 -36.84
CA GLU A 247 8.58 -27.52 -36.62
C GLU A 247 9.31 -28.61 -37.41
N GLU A 248 9.82 -28.30 -38.60
CA GLU A 248 10.69 -29.22 -39.34
C GLU A 248 12.00 -29.47 -38.57
N ALA A 249 12.61 -28.40 -38.04
CA ALA A 249 13.82 -28.52 -37.23
C ALA A 249 13.59 -29.33 -35.94
N LYS A 250 12.43 -29.16 -35.29
CA LYS A 250 12.06 -29.93 -34.09
C LYS A 250 11.85 -31.42 -34.36
N LYS A 251 11.36 -31.78 -35.55
CA LYS A 251 11.20 -33.18 -35.96
C LYS A 251 12.55 -33.85 -36.21
N TRP A 252 13.51 -33.08 -36.73
CA TRP A 252 14.85 -33.58 -37.00
C TRP A 252 15.69 -33.69 -35.72
N ALA A 253 15.73 -32.65 -34.89
CA ALA A 253 16.60 -32.60 -33.71
C ALA A 253 15.98 -33.26 -32.46
N VAL A 254 16.81 -33.97 -31.69
CA VAL A 254 16.36 -34.63 -30.45
C VAL A 254 16.25 -33.60 -29.32
N GLN A 255 15.16 -33.63 -28.53
CA GLN A 255 14.92 -32.69 -27.40
C GLN A 255 14.88 -31.20 -27.79
N ALA A 256 14.36 -30.89 -28.97
CA ALA A 256 14.39 -29.55 -29.56
C ALA A 256 13.21 -28.62 -29.20
N SER A 257 12.48 -28.88 -28.11
CA SER A 257 11.27 -28.11 -27.75
C SER A 257 11.52 -26.62 -27.48
N LYS A 258 12.78 -26.21 -27.30
CA LYS A 258 13.21 -24.87 -26.89
C LYS A 258 13.95 -24.06 -27.96
N ILE A 259 13.88 -24.45 -29.24
CA ILE A 259 14.52 -23.71 -30.36
C ILE A 259 14.14 -22.21 -30.35
N VAL A 260 12.87 -21.89 -30.06
CA VAL A 260 12.37 -20.50 -30.01
C VAL A 260 13.10 -19.65 -28.95
N GLU A 261 13.48 -20.23 -27.81
CA GLU A 261 14.22 -19.51 -26.77
C GLU A 261 15.65 -19.21 -27.22
N VAL A 262 16.25 -20.04 -28.07
CA VAL A 262 17.58 -19.79 -28.65
C VAL A 262 17.53 -18.68 -29.70
N LEU A 263 16.54 -18.72 -30.59
CA LEU A 263 16.35 -17.71 -31.62
C LEU A 263 16.08 -16.30 -31.07
N HIS A 264 15.49 -16.21 -29.86
CA HIS A 264 15.30 -14.94 -29.14
C HIS A 264 16.47 -14.57 -28.21
N GLY A 265 17.55 -15.34 -28.19
CA GLY A 265 18.74 -15.07 -27.36
C GLY A 265 18.57 -15.36 -25.86
N HIS A 266 17.49 -16.04 -25.44
CA HIS A 266 17.28 -16.44 -24.04
C HIS A 266 18.08 -17.69 -23.65
N ARG A 267 18.55 -18.45 -24.64
CA ARG A 267 19.37 -19.65 -24.46
C ARG A 267 20.43 -19.74 -25.55
N GLU A 268 21.56 -20.38 -25.25
CA GLU A 268 22.63 -20.57 -26.22
C GLU A 268 22.39 -21.76 -27.16
N THR A 269 21.73 -22.82 -26.68
CA THR A 269 21.55 -24.07 -27.43
C THR A 269 20.18 -24.69 -27.17
N ALA A 270 19.62 -25.41 -28.14
CA ALA A 270 18.40 -26.20 -27.99
C ALA A 270 18.43 -27.44 -28.87
N GLY A 271 18.14 -28.59 -28.27
CA GLY A 271 18.19 -29.89 -28.95
C GLY A 271 19.61 -30.42 -29.15
N LYS A 272 19.68 -31.66 -29.64
CA LYS A 272 20.92 -32.38 -29.93
C LYS A 272 20.92 -32.91 -31.36
N ASP A 273 22.10 -32.96 -31.96
CA ASP A 273 22.32 -33.63 -33.23
C ASP A 273 21.97 -35.12 -33.10
N PRO A 274 21.14 -35.69 -33.99
CA PRO A 274 20.76 -37.10 -33.93
C PRO A 274 21.92 -38.08 -34.10
N ILE A 275 23.00 -37.66 -34.76
CA ILE A 275 24.16 -38.50 -35.10
C ILE A 275 25.29 -38.25 -34.09
N THR A 276 25.67 -36.99 -33.87
CA THR A 276 26.83 -36.66 -33.02
C THR A 276 26.47 -36.45 -31.55
N GLY A 277 25.19 -36.23 -31.24
CA GLY A 277 24.72 -35.94 -29.88
C GLY A 277 25.08 -34.53 -29.38
N GLU A 278 25.73 -33.71 -30.21
CA GLU A 278 26.17 -32.36 -29.85
C GLU A 278 25.00 -31.38 -29.68
N LYS A 279 25.18 -30.37 -28.84
CA LYS A 279 24.16 -29.34 -28.61
C LYS A 279 24.09 -28.39 -29.79
N LEU A 280 22.87 -28.16 -30.29
CA LEU A 280 22.63 -27.38 -31.50
C LEU A 280 22.35 -25.92 -31.21
N LYS A 281 22.94 -25.04 -32.02
CA LYS A 281 22.69 -23.60 -32.09
C LYS A 281 21.85 -23.26 -33.32
N TRP A 282 21.04 -22.21 -33.22
CA TRP A 282 20.03 -21.87 -34.23
C TRP A 282 20.01 -20.38 -34.52
N GLU A 283 19.79 -20.00 -35.77
CA GLU A 283 19.59 -18.61 -36.19
C GLU A 283 18.50 -18.51 -37.27
N TYR A 284 17.92 -17.32 -37.44
CA TYR A 284 16.99 -17.05 -38.54
C TYR A 284 17.78 -16.87 -39.84
N VAL A 285 17.29 -17.48 -40.92
CA VAL A 285 17.81 -17.21 -42.26
C VAL A 285 17.19 -15.89 -42.73
N ASN A 286 18.00 -14.84 -42.79
CA ASN A 286 17.59 -13.57 -43.39
C ASN A 286 17.41 -13.80 -44.90
N LYS A 287 16.17 -13.77 -45.38
CA LYS A 287 15.92 -13.59 -46.81
C LYS A 287 16.24 -12.13 -47.13
N ASN A 288 17.24 -11.89 -47.98
CA ASN A 288 17.37 -10.63 -48.70
C ASN A 288 16.13 -10.41 -49.58
#